data_AF-A0A0V0RGK9-F1
#
_entry.id   AF-A0A0V0RGK9-F1
#
_cell.length_a   1.000
_cell.length_b   1.000
_cell.length_c   1.000
_cell.angle_alpha   90.00
_cell.angle_beta   90.00
_cell.angle_gamma   90.00
#
_symmetry.space_group_name_H-M   'P 1'
#
loop_
_entity.id
_entity.type
_entity.pdbx_description
1 polymer ?
#
loop_
_entity_poly.entity_id
_entity_poly.type
_entity_poly.pdbx_seq_one_letter_code
_entity_poly.pdbx_strand_id
1 'polypeptide(L)'
;MPRSTKRGGKKSRKVVFRKNRLKNQWKNEKRKRGIRVQNNLIQQVWDKTASNKKNMRRMGLVFDVNSRLSGMANEKVGNNEDNQTSKFIETFEEELKKRCVKSHYLPISELKFLVYMMEKHGEDFEAMARDSRNYFQRTSGQMRRAIQAFKKMPIQYNAYLRLKNAAVNE
;
A
#
# COMPACT_ATOMS: atom_id res chain seq x y z
N MET A 1 -71.40 -24.00 23.61
CA MET A 1 -70.74 -22.70 23.33
C MET A 1 -70.01 -22.80 21.99
N PRO A 2 -70.21 -21.88 21.02
CA PRO A 2 -69.47 -21.93 19.77
C PRO A 2 -68.04 -21.40 19.98
N ARG A 3 -67.04 -22.20 19.61
CA ARG A 3 -65.61 -21.83 19.63
C ARG A 3 -65.36 -20.71 18.61
N SER A 4 -64.85 -19.57 19.08
CA SER A 4 -64.38 -18.49 18.22
C SER A 4 -63.26 -18.99 17.31
N THR A 5 -63.58 -19.28 16.04
CA THR A 5 -62.56 -19.52 15.02
C THR A 5 -62.08 -18.15 14.53
N LYS A 6 -61.03 -17.64 15.18
CA LYS A 6 -60.27 -16.47 14.70
C LYS A 6 -59.76 -16.81 13.28
N ARG A 7 -60.54 -16.47 12.25
CA ARG A 7 -60.10 -16.53 10.86
C ARG A 7 -58.87 -15.62 10.77
N GLY A 8 -57.70 -16.22 10.55
CA GLY A 8 -56.45 -15.50 10.41
C GLY A 8 -56.59 -14.44 9.31
N GLY A 9 -56.71 -13.19 9.71
CA GLY A 9 -56.86 -12.06 8.79
C GLY A 9 -55.70 -12.05 7.80
N LYS A 10 -55.99 -11.83 6.52
CA LYS A 10 -54.97 -11.73 5.46
C LYS A 10 -53.93 -10.69 5.90
N LYS A 11 -52.68 -11.12 6.16
CA LYS A 11 -51.57 -10.22 6.50
C LYS A 11 -51.52 -9.11 5.44
N SER A 12 -51.68 -7.85 5.87
CA SER A 12 -51.78 -6.74 4.93
C SER A 12 -50.47 -6.60 4.13
N ARG A 13 -50.53 -6.86 2.82
CA ARG A 13 -49.36 -6.75 1.93
C ARG A 13 -48.85 -5.30 1.80
N LYS A 14 -49.65 -4.31 2.25
CA LYS A 14 -49.33 -2.87 2.17
C LYS A 14 -48.11 -2.45 3.01
N VAL A 15 -47.92 -3.03 4.20
CA VAL A 15 -46.78 -2.68 5.08
C VAL A 15 -45.45 -3.19 4.52
N VAL A 16 -45.45 -4.39 3.92
CA VAL A 16 -44.27 -4.97 3.26
C VAL A 16 -43.85 -4.15 2.03
N PHE A 17 -44.83 -3.65 1.26
CA PHE A 17 -44.58 -2.82 0.08
C PHE A 17 -43.93 -1.47 0.45
N ARG A 18 -44.36 -0.80 1.54
CA ARG A 18 -43.74 0.43 2.04
C ARG A 18 -42.30 0.21 2.54
N LYS A 19 -42.04 -0.86 3.29
CA LYS A 19 -40.68 -1.20 3.75
C LYS A 19 -39.72 -1.43 2.57
N ASN A 20 -40.18 -2.11 1.51
CA ASN A 20 -39.39 -2.33 0.31
C ASN A 20 -39.14 -1.04 -0.49
N ARG A 21 -40.11 -0.12 -0.55
CA ARG A 21 -39.95 1.19 -1.19
C ARG A 21 -38.88 2.05 -0.51
N LEU A 22 -38.91 2.17 0.82
CA LEU A 22 -37.90 2.92 1.58
C LEU A 22 -36.51 2.30 1.43
N LYS A 23 -36.42 0.96 1.47
CA LYS A 23 -35.16 0.23 1.23
C LYS A 23 -34.60 0.50 -0.18
N ASN A 24 -35.46 0.55 -1.20
CA ASN A 24 -35.04 0.86 -2.57
C ASN A 24 -34.65 2.34 -2.74
N GLN A 25 -35.35 3.26 -2.09
CA GLN A 25 -34.98 4.68 -2.06
C GLN A 25 -33.60 4.88 -1.43
N TRP A 26 -33.34 4.27 -0.28
CA TRP A 26 -32.03 4.32 0.37
C TRP A 26 -30.92 3.73 -0.49
N LYS A 27 -31.18 2.60 -1.17
CA LYS A 27 -30.23 2.03 -2.14
C LYS A 27 -29.95 2.98 -3.31
N ASN A 28 -30.98 3.65 -3.82
CA ASN A 28 -30.83 4.63 -4.91
C ASN A 28 -30.07 5.87 -4.45
N GLU A 29 -30.32 6.38 -3.24
CA GLU A 29 -29.55 7.48 -2.64
C GLU A 29 -28.08 7.10 -2.45
N LYS A 30 -27.79 5.87 -1.99
CA LYS A 30 -26.43 5.37 -1.91
C LYS A 30 -25.76 5.30 -3.28
N ARG A 31 -26.48 4.87 -4.32
CA ARG A 31 -25.97 4.88 -5.70
C ARG A 31 -25.66 6.31 -6.18
N LYS A 32 -26.48 7.30 -5.81
CA LYS A 32 -26.26 8.71 -6.14
C LYS A 32 -25.02 9.31 -5.49
N ARG A 33 -24.60 8.83 -4.32
CA ARG A 33 -23.39 9.31 -3.62
C ARG A 33 -22.09 8.98 -4.38
N GLY A 34 -22.13 8.04 -5.33
CA GLY A 34 -21.01 7.69 -6.21
C GLY A 34 -19.78 7.13 -5.46
N ILE A 35 -18.80 6.66 -6.22
CA ILE A 35 -17.49 6.29 -5.68
C ILE A 35 -16.55 7.48 -5.90
N ARG A 36 -15.86 7.91 -4.84
CA ARG A 36 -14.79 8.90 -4.95
C ARG A 36 -13.49 8.17 -5.29
N VAL A 37 -13.03 8.32 -6.53
CA VAL A 37 -11.73 7.81 -6.98
C VAL A 37 -10.66 8.86 -6.64
N GLN A 38 -9.57 8.45 -5.99
CA GLN A 38 -8.48 9.36 -5.58
C GLN A 38 -7.33 9.45 -6.59
N ASN A 39 -7.07 8.38 -7.33
CA ASN A 39 -6.00 8.36 -8.34
C ASN A 39 -6.48 9.02 -9.63
N ASN A 40 -5.66 9.93 -10.17
CA ASN A 40 -5.99 10.71 -11.36
C ASN A 40 -6.13 9.84 -12.62
N LEU A 41 -5.25 8.85 -12.83
CA LEU A 41 -5.32 7.93 -13.99
C LEU A 41 -6.62 7.12 -13.97
N ILE A 42 -6.97 6.56 -12.81
CA ILE A 42 -8.23 5.82 -12.66
C ILE A 42 -9.41 6.76 -12.91
N GLN A 43 -9.36 7.98 -12.38
CA GLN A 43 -10.44 8.95 -12.54
C GLN A 43 -10.69 9.36 -14.00
N GLN A 44 -9.66 9.43 -14.84
CA GLN A 44 -9.79 9.73 -16.27
C GLN A 44 -10.57 8.67 -17.04
N VAL A 45 -10.37 7.39 -16.69
CA VAL A 45 -11.03 6.25 -17.36
C VAL A 45 -12.35 5.87 -16.69
N TRP A 46 -12.61 6.35 -15.47
CA TRP A 46 -13.79 6.00 -14.68
C TRP A 46 -15.07 6.72 -15.13
N ASP A 47 -16.01 5.96 -15.70
CA ASP A 47 -17.34 6.46 -16.06
C ASP A 47 -18.31 6.35 -14.86
N LYS A 48 -18.81 7.50 -14.38
CA LYS A 48 -19.72 7.59 -13.23
C LYS A 48 -21.11 6.99 -13.51
N THR A 49 -21.48 6.88 -14.78
CA THR A 49 -22.79 6.35 -15.20
C THR A 49 -22.78 4.84 -15.37
N ALA A 50 -21.60 4.28 -15.63
CA ALA A 50 -21.40 2.84 -15.80
C ALA A 50 -21.35 2.10 -14.46
N SER A 51 -21.65 0.79 -14.51
CA SER A 51 -21.47 -0.12 -13.38
C SER A 51 -19.98 -0.31 -13.08
N ASN A 52 -19.63 -0.50 -11.81
CA ASN A 52 -18.27 -0.85 -11.37
C ASN A 52 -17.69 -2.03 -12.16
N LYS A 53 -18.50 -3.05 -12.45
CA LYS A 53 -18.05 -4.22 -13.24
C LYS A 53 -17.60 -3.82 -14.65
N LYS A 54 -18.29 -2.86 -15.27
CA LYS A 54 -17.95 -2.35 -16.61
C LYS A 54 -16.71 -1.46 -16.57
N ASN A 55 -16.59 -0.60 -15.55
CA ASN A 55 -15.42 0.24 -15.36
C ASN A 55 -14.15 -0.58 -15.11
N MET A 56 -14.21 -1.58 -14.22
CA MET A 56 -13.07 -2.48 -13.96
C MET A 56 -12.66 -3.21 -15.25
N ARG A 57 -13.63 -3.76 -16.00
CA ARG A 57 -13.34 -4.42 -17.29
C ARG A 57 -12.71 -3.48 -18.32
N ARG A 58 -13.18 -2.23 -18.42
CA ARG A 58 -12.60 -1.21 -19.30
C ARG A 58 -11.14 -0.86 -18.93
N MET A 59 -10.80 -0.97 -17.65
CA MET A 59 -9.42 -0.81 -17.14
C MET A 59 -8.61 -2.11 -17.22
N GLY A 60 -9.20 -3.21 -17.68
CA GLY A 60 -8.54 -4.53 -17.71
C GLY A 60 -8.44 -5.21 -16.35
N LEU A 61 -9.18 -4.69 -15.37
CA LEU A 61 -9.24 -5.23 -14.03
C LEU A 61 -10.41 -6.20 -13.88
N VAL A 62 -10.19 -7.20 -13.04
CA VAL A 62 -11.23 -8.16 -12.67
C VAL A 62 -12.06 -7.59 -11.53
N PHE A 63 -13.39 -7.57 -11.69
CA PHE A 63 -14.32 -7.09 -10.66
C PHE A 63 -14.52 -8.08 -9.50
N ASP A 64 -14.55 -9.38 -9.78
CA ASP A 64 -14.71 -10.44 -8.79
C ASP A 64 -13.63 -11.51 -8.99
N VAL A 65 -12.70 -11.56 -8.04
CA VAL A 65 -11.53 -12.43 -8.08
C VAL A 65 -11.93 -13.90 -8.02
N ASN A 66 -12.88 -14.27 -7.15
CA ASN A 66 -13.26 -15.67 -6.97
C ASN A 66 -13.96 -16.20 -8.22
N SER A 67 -14.79 -15.38 -8.87
CA SER A 67 -15.39 -15.75 -10.15
C SER A 67 -14.35 -16.03 -11.24
N ARG A 68 -13.22 -15.30 -11.22
CA ARG A 68 -12.12 -15.52 -12.16
C ARG A 68 -11.35 -16.78 -11.82
N LEU A 69 -10.96 -16.96 -10.55
CA LEU A 69 -10.19 -18.10 -10.08
C LEU A 69 -10.93 -19.43 -10.29
N SER A 70 -12.24 -19.48 -10.05
CA SER A 70 -13.06 -20.67 -10.29
C SER A 70 -13.18 -21.05 -11.78
N GLY A 71 -13.04 -20.07 -12.70
CA GLY A 71 -13.07 -20.30 -14.15
C GLY A 71 -11.70 -20.64 -14.77
N MET A 72 -10.60 -20.44 -14.04
CA MET A 72 -9.24 -20.68 -14.54
C MET A 72 -8.93 -22.17 -14.80
N ALA A 73 -9.74 -23.09 -14.26
CA ALA A 73 -9.62 -24.51 -14.58
C ALA A 73 -10.09 -24.85 -16.01
N ASN A 74 -10.90 -24.00 -16.67
CA ASN A 74 -11.64 -24.39 -17.89
C ASN A 74 -11.62 -23.37 -19.05
N GLU A 75 -10.97 -22.21 -18.95
CA GLU A 75 -10.93 -21.22 -20.05
C GLU A 75 -9.62 -21.29 -20.86
N LYS A 76 -9.72 -21.56 -22.18
CA LYS A 76 -8.68 -21.19 -23.15
C LYS A 76 -8.67 -19.67 -23.28
N VAL A 77 -7.48 -19.07 -23.22
CA VAL A 77 -7.26 -17.63 -23.33
C VAL A 77 -7.80 -17.13 -24.68
N GLY A 78 -8.99 -16.53 -24.66
CA GLY A 78 -9.52 -15.81 -25.81
C GLY A 78 -8.86 -14.44 -25.87
N ASN A 79 -8.01 -14.22 -26.88
CA ASN A 79 -7.38 -12.93 -27.17
C ASN A 79 -8.44 -11.95 -27.69
N ASN A 80 -9.18 -11.31 -26.80
CA ASN A 80 -9.89 -10.07 -27.12
C ASN A 80 -9.11 -8.93 -26.49
N GLU A 81 -8.03 -8.56 -27.18
CA GLU A 81 -7.21 -7.40 -26.85
C GLU A 81 -7.94 -6.13 -27.30
N ASP A 82 -8.80 -5.61 -26.43
CA ASP A 82 -9.21 -4.21 -26.56
C ASP A 82 -7.96 -3.34 -26.31
N ASN A 83 -7.35 -2.82 -27.38
CA ASN A 83 -6.11 -2.02 -27.37
C ASN A 83 -6.06 -0.84 -26.36
N GLN A 84 -7.21 -0.40 -25.84
CA GLN A 84 -7.30 0.66 -24.83
C GLN A 84 -7.08 0.13 -23.40
N THR A 85 -7.42 -1.14 -23.18
CA THR A 85 -7.29 -1.84 -21.90
C THR A 85 -5.82 -2.10 -21.57
N SER A 86 -5.03 -2.54 -22.55
CA SER A 86 -3.58 -2.76 -22.40
C SER A 86 -2.83 -1.47 -22.05
N LYS A 87 -3.12 -0.37 -22.76
CA LYS A 87 -2.50 0.94 -22.53
C LYS A 87 -2.71 1.48 -21.11
N PHE A 88 -3.92 1.29 -20.55
CA PHE A 88 -4.19 1.73 -19.18
C PHE A 88 -3.35 0.94 -18.16
N ILE A 89 -3.23 -0.38 -18.32
CA ILE A 89 -2.43 -1.22 -17.43
C ILE A 89 -0.95 -0.84 -17.50
N GLU A 90 -0.41 -0.69 -18.72
CA GLU A 90 0.98 -0.30 -18.94
C GLU A 90 1.31 1.04 -18.26
N THR A 91 0.50 2.07 -18.51
CA THR A 91 0.69 3.40 -17.90
C THR A 91 0.57 3.37 -16.37
N PHE A 92 -0.35 2.56 -15.85
CA PHE A 92 -0.52 2.39 -14.41
C PHE A 92 0.66 1.66 -13.77
N GLU A 93 1.19 0.62 -14.41
CA GLU A 93 2.39 -0.09 -13.98
C GLU A 93 3.63 0.81 -13.97
N GLU A 94 3.79 1.65 -14.99
CA GLU A 94 4.85 2.66 -15.04
C GLU A 94 4.73 3.67 -13.89
N GLU A 95 3.52 4.17 -13.59
CA GLU A 95 3.29 5.06 -12.46
C GLU A 95 3.66 4.38 -11.12
N LEU A 96 3.30 3.11 -10.95
CA LEU A 96 3.64 2.34 -9.75
C LEU A 96 5.14 2.06 -9.63
N LYS A 97 5.86 1.89 -10.74
CA LYS A 97 7.33 1.76 -10.75
C LYS A 97 8.04 3.05 -10.33
N LYS A 98 7.44 4.22 -10.57
CA LYS A 98 7.99 5.55 -10.19
C LYS A 98 8.01 5.82 -8.67
N ARG A 99 7.56 4.89 -7.82
CA ARG A 99 7.57 5.05 -6.35
C ARG A 99 8.90 5.62 -5.87
N CYS A 100 8.82 6.64 -5.01
CA CYS A 100 10.03 7.33 -4.57
C CYS A 100 10.94 6.37 -3.81
N VAL A 101 12.21 6.32 -4.23
CA VAL A 101 13.23 5.63 -3.45
C VAL A 101 13.37 6.44 -2.17
N LYS A 102 13.00 5.86 -1.02
CA LYS A 102 13.26 6.50 0.27
C LYS A 102 14.75 6.70 0.38
N SER A 103 15.18 7.96 0.44
CA SER A 103 16.58 8.28 0.70
C SER A 103 16.92 7.81 2.11
N HIS A 104 17.83 6.85 2.23
CA HIS A 104 18.28 6.35 3.52
C HIS A 104 19.32 7.35 4.05
N TYR A 105 18.97 8.08 5.11
CA TYR A 105 19.88 8.99 5.82
C TYR A 105 19.82 8.72 7.32
N LEU A 106 20.99 8.77 7.98
CA LEU A 106 21.10 8.79 9.43
C LEU A 106 21.02 10.23 9.95
N PRO A 107 20.44 10.45 11.15
CA PRO A 107 20.48 11.76 11.79
C PRO A 107 21.91 12.13 12.19
N ILE A 108 22.18 13.43 12.32
CA ILE A 108 23.54 13.96 12.56
C ILE A 108 24.14 13.44 13.87
N SER A 109 23.34 13.32 14.94
CA SER A 109 23.79 12.78 16.23
C SER A 109 24.28 11.34 16.13
N GLU A 110 23.53 10.51 15.39
CA GLU A 110 23.87 9.12 15.14
C GLU A 110 25.14 9.02 14.27
N LEU A 111 25.28 9.87 13.25
CA LEU A 111 26.50 9.93 12.45
C LEU A 111 27.73 10.25 13.30
N LYS A 112 27.65 11.30 14.12
CA LYS A 112 28.76 11.70 15.01
C LYS A 112 29.15 10.56 15.96
N PHE A 113 28.15 9.85 16.48
CA PHE A 113 28.37 8.69 17.34
C PHE A 113 29.07 7.54 16.60
N LEU A 114 28.57 7.15 15.42
CA LEU A 114 29.15 6.04 14.66
C LEU A 114 30.55 6.37 14.12
N VAL A 115 30.77 7.59 13.64
CA VAL A 115 32.09 8.06 13.20
C VAL A 115 33.10 7.99 14.34
N TYR A 116 32.76 8.52 15.52
CA TYR A 116 33.61 8.43 16.71
C TYR A 116 33.95 6.97 17.07
N MET A 117 32.97 6.07 17.03
CA MET A 117 33.20 4.66 17.35
C MET A 117 34.12 3.98 16.32
N MET A 118 33.94 4.28 15.03
CA MET A 118 34.80 3.77 13.97
C MET A 118 36.23 4.31 14.05
N GLU A 119 36.42 5.58 14.38
CA GLU A 119 37.76 6.19 14.51
C GLU A 119 38.50 5.68 15.74
N LYS A 120 37.80 5.49 16.86
CA LYS A 120 38.41 5.06 18.13
C LYS A 120 38.67 3.56 18.20
N HIS A 121 37.72 2.74 17.78
CA HIS A 121 37.75 1.27 17.97
C HIS A 121 37.88 0.49 16.65
N GLY A 122 37.82 1.14 15.49
CA GLY A 122 37.99 0.47 14.20
C GLY A 122 36.87 -0.54 13.90
N GLU A 123 37.19 -1.83 13.90
CA GLU A 123 36.25 -2.94 13.67
C GLU A 123 35.98 -3.78 14.93
N ASP A 124 36.51 -3.37 16.10
CA ASP A 124 36.31 -4.08 17.37
C ASP A 124 34.96 -3.73 18.01
N PHE A 125 33.90 -4.39 17.56
CA PHE A 125 32.53 -4.11 18.02
C PHE A 125 32.29 -4.43 19.50
N GLU A 126 33.04 -5.35 20.08
CA GLU A 126 33.01 -5.67 21.51
C GLU A 126 33.56 -4.54 22.38
N ALA A 127 34.57 -3.83 21.88
CA ALA A 127 35.12 -2.64 22.53
C ALA A 127 34.15 -1.45 22.39
N MET A 128 33.54 -1.27 21.21
CA MET A 128 32.51 -0.24 21.00
C MET A 128 31.31 -0.40 21.93
N ALA A 129 30.87 -1.64 22.18
CA ALA A 129 29.77 -1.91 23.08
C ALA A 129 30.08 -1.50 24.53
N ARG A 130 31.34 -1.66 24.96
CA ARG A 130 31.83 -1.32 26.30
C ARG A 130 32.26 0.14 26.46
N ASP A 131 32.32 0.90 25.36
CA ASP A 131 32.75 2.30 25.40
C ASP A 131 31.78 3.16 26.22
N SER A 132 32.33 4.09 27.00
CA SER A 132 31.54 4.96 27.88
C SER A 132 30.56 5.86 27.14
N ARG A 133 30.81 6.15 25.86
CA ARG A 133 29.95 6.99 25.02
C ARG A 133 28.77 6.21 24.43
N ASN A 134 28.74 4.88 24.58
CA ASN A 134 27.60 4.03 24.24
C ASN A 134 26.49 4.14 25.31
N TYR A 135 25.93 5.34 25.49
CA TYR A 135 24.92 5.62 26.51
C TYR A 135 23.66 4.75 26.37
N PHE A 136 23.30 4.41 25.12
CA PHE A 136 22.14 3.56 24.83
C PHE A 136 22.43 2.06 24.98
N GLN A 137 23.61 1.69 25.49
CA GLN A 137 23.99 0.32 25.80
C GLN A 137 23.79 -0.62 24.60
N ARG A 138 24.16 -0.16 23.41
CA ARG A 138 24.05 -0.98 22.20
C ARG A 138 24.94 -2.20 22.31
N THR A 139 24.39 -3.35 21.93
CA THR A 139 25.16 -4.59 21.85
C THR A 139 26.15 -4.53 20.68
N SER A 140 27.23 -5.31 20.73
CA SER A 140 28.23 -5.38 19.66
C SER A 140 27.61 -5.68 18.29
N GLY A 141 26.62 -6.58 18.24
CA GLY A 141 25.85 -6.87 17.02
C GLY A 141 25.00 -5.70 16.52
N GLN A 142 24.44 -4.87 17.41
CA GLN A 142 23.74 -3.64 17.03
C GLN A 142 24.73 -2.60 16.48
N MET A 143 25.89 -2.43 17.10
CA MET A 143 26.96 -1.55 16.62
C MET A 143 27.43 -1.97 15.23
N ARG A 144 27.70 -3.26 15.03
CA ARG A 144 28.07 -3.82 13.72
C ARG A 144 27.03 -3.52 12.65
N ARG A 145 25.75 -3.76 12.93
CA ARG A 145 24.65 -3.49 11.99
C ARG A 145 24.52 -1.99 11.68
N ALA A 146 24.65 -1.13 12.69
CA ALA A 146 24.57 0.31 12.50
C ALA A 146 25.72 0.83 11.62
N ILE A 147 26.95 0.38 11.86
CA ILE A 147 28.12 0.74 11.05
C ILE A 147 27.99 0.19 9.64
N GLN A 148 27.52 -1.04 9.46
CA GLN A 148 27.30 -1.61 8.13
C GLN A 148 26.21 -0.86 7.36
N ALA A 149 25.13 -0.46 8.03
CA ALA A 149 24.09 0.38 7.44
C ALA A 149 24.65 1.74 7.03
N PHE A 150 25.49 2.37 7.87
CA PHE A 150 26.18 3.61 7.55
C PHE A 150 27.11 3.45 6.33
N LYS A 151 27.97 2.41 6.29
CA LYS A 151 28.83 2.10 5.14
C LYS A 151 28.01 1.89 3.84
N LYS A 152 26.78 1.37 3.94
CA LYS A 152 25.88 1.18 2.79
C LYS A 152 25.27 2.48 2.27
N MET A 153 25.26 3.57 3.04
CA MET A 153 24.72 4.86 2.62
C MET A 153 25.76 5.66 1.81
N PRO A 154 25.66 5.72 0.47
CA PRO A 154 26.73 6.30 -0.36
C PRO A 154 26.93 7.79 -0.07
N ILE A 155 25.85 8.55 0.17
CA ILE A 155 25.93 10.01 0.32
C ILE A 155 26.70 10.38 1.59
N GLN A 156 26.32 9.81 2.74
CA GLN A 156 26.93 10.14 4.02
C GLN A 156 28.31 9.48 4.19
N TYR A 157 28.46 8.24 3.74
CA TYR A 157 29.74 7.53 3.85
C TYR A 157 30.81 8.12 2.94
N ASN A 158 30.49 8.48 1.69
CA ASN A 158 31.45 9.13 0.80
C ASN A 158 31.86 10.51 1.32
N ALA A 159 30.95 11.26 1.93
CA ALA A 159 31.28 12.53 2.57
C ALA A 159 32.30 12.32 3.71
N TYR A 160 32.07 11.31 4.56
CA TYR A 160 33.03 10.94 5.62
C TYR A 160 34.39 10.53 5.04
N LEU A 161 34.44 9.69 4.00
CA LEU A 161 35.70 9.28 3.37
C LEU A 161 36.48 10.45 2.78
N ARG A 162 35.81 11.41 2.14
CA ARG A 162 36.45 12.63 1.62
C ARG A 162 37.10 13.43 2.75
N LEU A 163 36.38 13.64 3.85
CA LEU A 163 36.90 14.36 5.02
C LEU A 163 38.08 13.62 5.65
N LYS A 164 37.97 12.30 5.82
CA LYS A 164 39.02 11.47 6.38
C LYS A 164 40.29 11.49 5.53
N ASN A 165 40.16 11.39 4.22
CA ASN A 165 41.30 11.43 3.30
C ASN A 165 41.96 12.82 3.29
N ALA A 166 41.17 13.90 3.37
CA ALA A 166 41.72 15.25 3.48
C ALA A 166 42.56 15.41 4.75
N ALA A 167 42.05 14.93 5.90
CA ALA A 167 42.77 15.00 7.17
C ALA A 167 44.04 14.12 7.25
N VAL A 168 44.23 13.16 6.35
CA VAL A 168 45.44 12.32 6.28
C VAL A 168 46.52 12.94 5.37
N ASN A 169 46.12 13.79 4.43
CA ASN A 169 47.03 14.43 3.48
C ASN A 169 47.55 15.80 3.98
N GLU A 170 46.99 16.31 5.07
CA GLU A 170 47.49 17.48 5.82
C GLU A 170 48.42 17.03 6.95
#